data_AF-A0A850ABJ0-F1
#
_entry.id   AF-A0A850ABJ0-F1
#
_cell.length_a   1.000
_cell.length_b   1.000
_cell.length_c   1.000
_cell.angle_alpha   90.00
_cell.angle_beta   90.00
_cell.angle_gamma   90.00
#
_symmetry.space_group_name_H-M   'P 1'
#
loop_
_entity.id
_entity.type
_entity.pdbx_description
1 polymer ?
#
loop_
_entity_poly.entity_id
_entity_poly.type
_entity_poly.pdbx_seq_one_letter_code
_entity_poly.pdbx_strand_id
1 'polypeptide(L)'
;MNQKVRVFLFALVIIGCVSLVSGIAAGSPLQFTSPSQITLKVYYLNPNGSIHSSYTLCTYGDTQYGCTASSAYGGYPFTTNPVTVQLEGTATTNRYLRDVVTQEMGPAAHHPQAVRAQAVAARTYAYWHINSGSTINNSAGFQVFLPRKYDTLTASQKSVVDAAMQDRYYMSSDTNDSPIFSEFTADVPLRTIAGGHSALQSVADPISRDPAVVLDGHGHGMSQKGASRWMRGNLSFQGTLGPWPFAWENYKQVLMHYYTDVHLRDANNNNALVTPLRRDNLLHLGWSRPPQHTNGICSPLWVWVQNTGTETWAGADSDLP
;
A
#
# COMPACT_ATOMS: atom_id res chain seq x y z
N MET A 1 -72.63 -58.46 12.40
CA MET A 1 -72.81 -57.26 13.26
C MET A 1 -71.95 -56.15 12.68
N ASN A 2 -72.59 -55.04 12.33
CA ASN A 2 -72.11 -53.99 11.43
C ASN A 2 -70.92 -53.19 11.99
N GLN A 3 -69.78 -53.20 11.30
CA GLN A 3 -68.66 -52.30 11.59
C GLN A 3 -68.56 -51.24 10.48
N LYS A 4 -68.97 -50.01 10.81
CA LYS A 4 -68.94 -48.85 9.92
C LYS A 4 -67.50 -48.41 9.66
N VAL A 5 -67.06 -48.47 8.40
CA VAL A 5 -65.81 -47.87 7.92
C VAL A 5 -65.98 -46.36 7.89
N ARG A 6 -65.15 -45.63 8.65
CA ARG A 6 -65.02 -44.16 8.56
C ARG A 6 -63.80 -43.86 7.70
N VAL A 7 -64.04 -43.34 6.50
CA VAL A 7 -63.01 -42.81 5.60
C VAL A 7 -62.59 -41.44 6.13
N PHE A 8 -61.35 -41.30 6.59
CA PHE A 8 -60.74 -40.02 6.90
C PHE A 8 -60.09 -39.46 5.63
N LEU A 9 -60.62 -38.34 5.13
CA LEU A 9 -60.00 -37.51 4.10
C LEU A 9 -58.82 -36.76 4.74
N PHE A 10 -57.59 -37.10 4.38
CA PHE A 10 -56.41 -36.27 4.67
C PHE A 10 -56.27 -35.22 3.57
N ALA A 11 -56.57 -33.95 3.88
CA ALA A 11 -56.24 -32.82 3.04
C ALA A 11 -54.73 -32.54 3.13
N LEU A 12 -54.00 -32.84 2.05
CA LEU A 12 -52.59 -32.51 1.90
C LEU A 12 -52.47 -31.02 1.57
N VAL A 13 -52.12 -30.19 2.57
CA VAL A 13 -51.80 -28.77 2.36
C VAL A 13 -50.34 -28.69 1.92
N ILE A 14 -50.11 -28.54 0.61
CA ILE A 14 -48.79 -28.20 0.06
C ILE A 14 -48.56 -26.71 0.31
N ILE A 15 -47.89 -26.38 1.42
CA ILE A 15 -47.34 -25.05 1.64
C ILE A 15 -46.13 -24.92 0.72
N GLY A 16 -46.33 -24.27 -0.43
CA GLY A 16 -45.25 -23.86 -1.32
C GLY A 16 -44.36 -22.87 -0.59
N CYS A 17 -43.18 -23.32 -0.17
CA CYS A 17 -42.12 -22.46 0.33
C CYS A 17 -41.54 -21.70 -0.88
N VAL A 18 -42.10 -20.54 -1.19
CA VAL A 18 -41.52 -19.60 -2.14
C VAL A 18 -40.28 -19.02 -1.46
N SER A 19 -39.12 -19.61 -1.75
CA SER A 19 -37.84 -19.03 -1.40
C SER A 19 -37.73 -17.67 -2.09
N LEU A 20 -37.94 -16.60 -1.33
CA LEU A 20 -37.50 -15.27 -1.71
C LEU A 20 -35.98 -15.33 -1.82
N VAL A 21 -35.50 -15.54 -3.04
CA VAL A 21 -34.11 -15.29 -3.38
C VAL A 21 -33.94 -13.79 -3.23
N SER A 22 -33.39 -13.37 -2.09
CA SER A 22 -32.95 -12.00 -1.88
C SER A 22 -32.01 -11.65 -3.04
N GLY A 23 -32.50 -10.83 -3.96
CA GLY A 23 -31.69 -10.28 -5.04
C GLY A 23 -30.50 -9.59 -4.40
N ILE A 24 -29.30 -10.08 -4.71
CA ILE A 24 -28.06 -9.39 -4.37
C ILE A 24 -28.20 -8.01 -4.99
N ALA A 25 -28.30 -6.98 -4.14
CA ALA A 25 -28.31 -5.60 -4.59
C ALA A 25 -27.07 -5.41 -5.48
N ALA A 26 -27.29 -5.06 -6.74
CA ALA A 26 -26.20 -4.69 -7.63
C ALA A 26 -25.42 -3.58 -6.94
N GLY A 27 -24.16 -3.86 -6.57
CA GLY A 27 -23.30 -2.86 -5.95
C GLY A 27 -23.27 -1.60 -6.82
N SER A 28 -23.24 -0.43 -6.16
CA SER A 28 -23.15 0.86 -6.85
C SER A 28 -22.07 0.79 -7.95
N PRO A 29 -22.34 1.31 -9.16
CA PRO A 29 -21.33 1.31 -10.21
C PRO A 29 -20.08 2.03 -9.71
N LEU A 30 -18.94 1.38 -9.90
CA LEU A 30 -17.61 1.93 -9.64
C LEU A 30 -17.48 3.29 -10.34
N GLN A 31 -17.05 4.32 -9.61
CA GLN A 31 -17.07 5.70 -10.09
C GLN A 31 -15.68 6.20 -10.49
N PHE A 32 -14.61 5.61 -9.95
CA PHE A 32 -13.26 6.09 -10.17
C PHE A 32 -12.69 5.59 -11.50
N THR A 33 -12.27 6.50 -12.36
CA THR A 33 -11.49 6.15 -13.56
C THR A 33 -10.03 6.44 -13.31
N SER A 34 -9.23 5.38 -13.26
CA SER A 34 -7.78 5.48 -13.04
C SER A 34 -7.11 6.34 -14.14
N PRO A 35 -6.47 7.46 -13.80
CA PRO A 35 -5.83 8.31 -14.80
C PRO A 35 -4.60 7.63 -15.41
N SER A 36 -4.38 7.84 -16.71
CA SER A 36 -3.17 7.39 -17.42
C SER A 36 -2.05 8.43 -17.37
N GLN A 37 -2.38 9.69 -17.08
CA GLN A 37 -1.47 10.83 -17.10
C GLN A 37 -1.60 11.68 -15.84
N ILE A 38 -0.55 12.46 -15.59
CA ILE A 38 -0.48 13.43 -14.50
C ILE A 38 0.12 14.74 -15.03
N THR A 39 -0.49 15.86 -14.65
CA THR A 39 0.03 17.20 -14.96
C THR A 39 0.62 17.81 -13.69
N LEU A 40 1.87 18.27 -13.77
CA LEU A 40 2.56 18.85 -12.62
C LEU A 40 3.44 20.04 -13.01
N LYS A 41 3.62 20.95 -12.07
CA LYS A 41 4.63 22.01 -12.15
C LYS A 41 5.96 21.48 -11.62
N VAL A 42 7.03 21.67 -12.38
CA VAL A 42 8.37 21.22 -11.97
C VAL A 42 9.19 22.44 -11.58
N TYR A 43 9.59 22.51 -10.33
CA TYR A 43 10.37 23.61 -9.76
C TYR A 43 11.79 23.19 -9.46
N TYR A 44 12.65 24.20 -9.29
CA TYR A 44 13.93 24.04 -8.62
C TYR A 44 13.66 23.60 -7.17
N LEU A 45 14.39 22.60 -6.70
CA LEU A 45 14.25 22.08 -5.35
C LEU A 45 15.53 22.32 -4.55
N ASN A 46 15.38 22.41 -3.23
CA ASN A 46 16.48 22.27 -2.28
C ASN A 46 16.83 20.79 -2.10
N PRO A 47 18.01 20.43 -1.55
CA PRO A 47 18.40 19.03 -1.33
C PRO A 47 17.41 18.21 -0.49
N ASN A 48 16.64 18.85 0.39
CA ASN A 48 15.59 18.21 1.20
C ASN A 48 14.27 18.01 0.43
N GLY A 49 14.22 18.31 -0.87
CA GLY A 49 13.03 18.17 -1.71
C GLY A 49 12.02 19.30 -1.60
N SER A 50 12.23 20.33 -0.78
CA SER A 50 11.35 21.50 -0.74
C SER A 50 11.55 22.40 -1.97
N ILE A 51 10.52 23.15 -2.36
CA ILE A 51 10.62 24.12 -3.46
C ILE A 51 11.63 25.22 -3.06
N HIS A 52 12.54 25.55 -3.98
CA HIS A 52 13.47 26.66 -3.78
C HIS A 52 12.70 27.99 -3.61
N SER A 53 13.18 28.88 -2.74
CA SER A 53 12.44 30.10 -2.34
C SER A 53 12.12 31.07 -3.48
N SER A 54 12.81 30.94 -4.61
CA SER A 54 12.54 31.71 -5.84
C SER A 54 11.32 31.21 -6.62
N TYR A 55 10.76 30.04 -6.30
CA TYR A 55 9.67 29.39 -7.05
C TYR A 55 9.94 29.29 -8.56
N THR A 56 11.22 29.11 -8.93
CA THR A 56 11.64 29.03 -10.34
C THR A 56 11.16 27.73 -10.97
N LEU A 57 10.39 27.83 -12.05
CA LEU A 57 9.98 26.70 -12.87
C LEU A 57 11.15 26.24 -13.74
N CYS A 58 11.28 24.92 -13.89
CA CYS A 58 12.22 24.32 -14.82
C CYS A 58 11.84 24.63 -16.28
N THR A 59 12.84 24.94 -17.07
CA THR A 59 12.80 25.13 -18.52
C THR A 59 13.67 24.08 -19.20
N TYR A 60 13.42 23.82 -20.48
CA TYR A 60 14.13 22.77 -21.23
C TYR A 60 15.65 22.91 -21.12
N GLY A 61 16.32 21.83 -20.71
CA GLY A 61 17.77 21.80 -20.55
C GLY A 61 18.29 22.21 -19.17
N ASP A 62 17.44 22.69 -18.25
CA ASP A 62 17.88 23.07 -16.90
C ASP A 62 18.47 21.89 -16.12
N THR A 63 19.67 22.08 -15.58
CA THR A 63 20.43 21.06 -14.84
C THR A 63 20.33 21.21 -13.32
N GLN A 64 19.54 22.17 -12.84
CA GLN A 64 19.35 22.42 -11.41
C GLN A 64 18.61 21.26 -10.74
N TYR A 65 18.90 21.03 -9.46
CA TYR A 65 18.18 20.01 -8.67
C TYR A 65 16.69 20.32 -8.66
N GLY A 66 15.84 19.29 -8.83
CA GLY A 66 14.42 19.45 -9.10
C GLY A 66 14.06 19.31 -10.59
N CYS A 67 14.91 19.80 -11.49
CA CYS A 67 14.69 19.75 -12.93
C CYS A 67 15.24 18.49 -13.59
N THR A 68 16.28 17.91 -13.00
CA THR A 68 16.83 16.61 -13.38
C THR A 68 17.46 15.97 -12.16
N ALA A 69 17.46 14.63 -12.10
CA ALA A 69 18.15 13.91 -11.03
C ALA A 69 19.68 14.00 -11.15
N SER A 70 20.21 14.17 -12.36
CA SER A 70 21.64 14.33 -12.60
C SER A 70 21.90 14.89 -14.00
N SER A 71 22.78 15.90 -14.06
CA SER A 71 23.23 16.52 -15.32
C SER A 71 23.97 15.55 -16.23
N ALA A 72 24.52 14.45 -15.70
CA ALA A 72 25.16 13.40 -16.50
C ALA A 72 24.20 12.69 -17.44
N TYR A 73 22.90 12.68 -17.11
CA TYR A 73 21.85 12.16 -17.98
C TYR A 73 21.15 13.27 -18.75
N GLY A 74 21.61 14.52 -18.65
CA GLY A 74 21.09 15.76 -19.24
C GLY A 74 20.09 16.51 -18.36
N GLY A 75 19.70 17.73 -18.79
CA GLY A 75 18.78 18.60 -18.06
C GLY A 75 17.30 18.24 -18.17
N TYR A 76 16.44 19.15 -17.72
CA TYR A 76 14.99 19.04 -17.79
C TYR A 76 14.52 18.63 -19.20
N PRO A 77 13.83 17.50 -19.35
CA PRO A 77 13.62 16.91 -20.68
C PRO A 77 12.39 17.45 -21.41
N PHE A 78 11.62 18.37 -20.80
CA PHE A 78 10.33 18.81 -21.34
C PHE A 78 10.39 20.25 -21.85
N THR A 79 9.67 20.53 -22.94
CA THR A 79 9.61 21.85 -23.56
C THR A 79 8.53 22.76 -22.95
N THR A 80 7.65 22.22 -22.11
CA THR A 80 6.59 22.96 -21.42
C THR A 80 6.62 22.74 -19.91
N ASN A 81 6.13 23.71 -19.16
CA ASN A 81 5.92 23.64 -17.72
C ASN A 81 4.71 24.52 -17.34
N PRO A 82 3.58 23.98 -16.84
CA PRO A 82 3.36 22.61 -16.38
C PRO A 82 3.60 21.54 -17.47
N VAL A 83 4.06 20.37 -17.04
CA VAL A 83 4.28 19.21 -17.91
C VAL A 83 3.18 18.17 -17.66
N THR A 84 2.71 17.52 -18.72
CA THR A 84 1.87 16.34 -18.63
C THR A 84 2.69 15.11 -18.98
N VAL A 85 2.75 14.15 -18.06
CA VAL A 85 3.52 12.92 -18.21
C VAL A 85 2.66 11.68 -18.05
N GLN A 86 3.10 10.52 -18.56
CA GLN A 86 2.40 9.26 -18.29
C GLN A 86 2.66 8.87 -16.84
N LEU A 87 1.60 8.46 -16.14
CA LEU A 87 1.70 8.10 -14.74
C LEU A 87 2.56 6.85 -14.55
N GLU A 88 2.24 5.78 -15.28
CA GLU A 88 3.03 4.54 -15.29
C GLU A 88 4.24 4.67 -16.23
N GLY A 89 4.01 5.22 -17.43
CA GLY A 89 5.00 5.36 -18.50
C GLY A 89 5.69 4.06 -18.92
N THR A 90 6.60 4.17 -19.87
CA THR A 90 7.52 3.07 -20.23
C THR A 90 8.90 3.34 -19.65
N ALA A 91 9.85 2.42 -19.82
CA ALA A 91 11.21 2.60 -19.33
C ALA A 91 12.02 3.68 -20.08
N THR A 92 11.55 4.20 -21.22
CA THR A 92 12.37 5.05 -22.10
C THR A 92 12.24 6.54 -21.81
N THR A 93 11.04 7.10 -21.76
CA THR A 93 10.79 8.50 -21.37
C THR A 93 9.38 8.65 -20.80
N ASN A 94 9.13 9.80 -20.15
CA ASN A 94 7.79 10.23 -19.76
C ASN A 94 7.10 9.33 -18.72
N ARG A 95 7.73 9.09 -17.57
CA ARG A 95 7.31 8.08 -16.56
C ARG A 95 7.32 8.67 -15.14
N TYR A 96 6.16 9.06 -14.62
CA TYR A 96 6.08 9.68 -13.30
C TYR A 96 6.47 8.72 -12.17
N LEU A 97 5.78 7.58 -12.06
CA LEU A 97 5.92 6.69 -10.90
C LEU A 97 7.30 6.04 -10.82
N ARG A 98 7.94 5.72 -11.95
CA ARG A 98 9.30 5.16 -11.93
C ARG A 98 10.31 6.15 -11.35
N ASP A 99 10.18 7.44 -11.67
CA ASP A 99 11.07 8.47 -11.14
C ASP A 99 10.75 8.74 -9.65
N VAL A 100 9.47 8.81 -9.27
CA VAL A 100 9.03 8.97 -7.87
C VAL A 100 9.45 7.80 -7.00
N VAL A 101 9.11 6.56 -7.35
CA VAL A 101 9.43 5.37 -6.55
C VAL A 101 10.94 5.25 -6.34
N THR A 102 11.73 5.53 -7.39
CA THR A 102 13.19 5.51 -7.28
C THR A 102 13.73 6.59 -6.35
N GLN A 103 13.12 7.77 -6.37
CA GLN A 103 13.52 8.87 -5.50
C GLN A 103 13.15 8.62 -4.05
N GLU A 104 11.94 8.14 -3.81
CA GLU A 104 11.37 7.95 -2.47
C GLU A 104 11.92 6.70 -1.78
N MET A 105 12.06 5.59 -2.51
CA MET A 105 12.54 4.33 -1.95
C MET A 105 13.62 3.72 -2.83
N GLY A 106 14.88 4.00 -2.48
CA GLY A 106 16.04 3.52 -3.22
C GLY A 106 16.07 1.98 -3.34
N PRO A 107 15.96 1.40 -4.54
CA PRO A 107 15.85 -0.05 -4.76
C PRO A 107 17.12 -0.83 -4.42
N ALA A 108 18.24 -0.14 -4.22
CA ALA A 108 19.51 -0.73 -3.78
C ALA A 108 19.49 -1.14 -2.30
N ALA A 109 18.82 -0.34 -1.46
CA ALA A 109 18.84 -0.51 -0.01
C ALA A 109 17.61 -1.25 0.52
N HIS A 110 16.47 -1.07 -0.14
CA HIS A 110 15.18 -1.59 0.32
C HIS A 110 14.89 -2.98 -0.25
N HIS A 111 14.04 -3.73 0.46
CA HIS A 111 13.61 -5.04 0.00
C HIS A 111 12.74 -4.90 -1.27
N PRO A 112 12.90 -5.74 -2.32
CA PRO A 112 12.12 -5.61 -3.56
C PRO A 112 10.61 -5.57 -3.36
N GLN A 113 10.06 -6.38 -2.44
CA GLN A 113 8.64 -6.34 -2.11
C GLN A 113 8.21 -5.05 -1.39
N ALA A 114 9.10 -4.43 -0.59
CA ALA A 114 8.82 -3.12 -0.01
C ALA A 114 8.76 -2.03 -1.09
N VAL A 115 9.60 -2.12 -2.13
CA VAL A 115 9.52 -1.25 -3.32
C VAL A 115 8.19 -1.43 -4.06
N ARG A 116 7.63 -2.65 -4.11
CA ARG A 116 6.27 -2.88 -4.64
C ARG A 116 5.19 -2.18 -3.81
N ALA A 117 5.27 -2.27 -2.48
CA ALA A 117 4.36 -1.53 -1.60
C ALA A 117 4.48 0.00 -1.84
N GLN A 118 5.70 0.53 -1.94
CA GLN A 118 5.93 1.94 -2.27
C GLN A 118 5.32 2.34 -3.62
N ALA A 119 5.42 1.49 -4.65
CA ALA A 119 4.82 1.77 -5.95
C ALA A 119 3.29 1.90 -5.88
N VAL A 120 2.63 1.03 -5.11
CA VAL A 120 1.17 1.11 -4.91
C VAL A 120 0.78 2.33 -4.06
N ALA A 121 1.50 2.61 -2.98
CA ALA A 121 1.27 3.80 -2.16
C ALA A 121 1.47 5.09 -2.97
N ALA A 122 2.54 5.16 -3.76
CA ALA A 122 2.82 6.33 -4.59
C ALA A 122 1.76 6.55 -5.67
N ARG A 123 1.32 5.47 -6.33
CA ARG A 123 0.22 5.53 -7.31
C ARG A 123 -1.07 6.01 -6.67
N THR A 124 -1.42 5.43 -5.53
CA THR A 124 -2.65 5.78 -4.80
C THR A 124 -2.66 7.26 -4.40
N TYR A 125 -1.52 7.77 -3.93
CA TYR A 125 -1.35 9.17 -3.57
C TYR A 125 -1.53 10.11 -4.77
N ALA A 126 -0.91 9.78 -5.90
CA ALA A 126 -1.10 10.53 -7.15
C ALA A 126 -2.57 10.51 -7.62
N TYR A 127 -3.22 9.34 -7.58
CA TYR A 127 -4.64 9.20 -7.90
C TYR A 127 -5.53 10.07 -7.01
N TRP A 128 -5.28 10.10 -5.70
CA TRP A 128 -6.03 10.92 -4.76
C TRP A 128 -5.93 12.41 -5.08
N HIS A 129 -4.72 12.90 -5.36
CA HIS A 129 -4.52 14.32 -5.71
C HIS A 129 -5.18 14.70 -7.04
N ILE A 130 -5.11 13.83 -8.05
CA ILE A 130 -5.78 14.04 -9.34
C ILE A 130 -7.30 14.08 -9.14
N ASN A 131 -7.86 13.10 -8.41
CA ASN A 131 -9.29 13.01 -8.12
C ASN A 131 -9.79 14.21 -7.30
N SER A 132 -8.94 14.77 -6.45
CA SER A 132 -9.26 15.93 -5.60
C SER A 132 -9.02 17.28 -6.29
N GLY A 133 -8.59 17.30 -7.56
CA GLY A 133 -8.31 18.54 -8.30
C GLY A 133 -7.13 19.34 -7.76
N SER A 134 -6.15 18.68 -7.11
CA SER A 134 -4.99 19.34 -6.53
C SER A 134 -4.07 19.95 -7.60
N THR A 135 -3.38 21.04 -7.26
CA THR A 135 -2.26 21.55 -8.08
C THR A 135 -0.98 20.81 -7.70
N ILE A 136 -0.60 19.80 -8.50
CA ILE A 136 0.53 18.92 -8.22
C ILE A 136 1.85 19.57 -8.64
N ASN A 137 2.89 19.36 -7.83
CA ASN A 137 4.26 19.74 -8.15
C ASN A 137 5.26 18.63 -7.80
N ASN A 138 6.55 18.89 -8.03
CA ASN A 138 7.62 17.90 -7.86
C ASN A 138 8.29 17.86 -6.47
N SER A 139 7.75 18.57 -5.49
CA SER A 139 8.37 18.72 -4.17
C SER A 139 7.92 17.68 -3.14
N ALA A 140 8.59 17.66 -1.99
CA ALA A 140 8.24 16.85 -0.83
C ALA A 140 6.90 17.24 -0.17
N GLY A 141 6.26 18.35 -0.58
CA GLY A 141 4.87 18.64 -0.20
C GLY A 141 3.84 17.78 -0.94
N PHE A 142 4.28 16.99 -1.92
CA PHE A 142 3.52 15.95 -2.60
C PHE A 142 4.34 14.67 -2.59
N GLN A 143 5.02 14.39 -3.70
CA GLN A 143 6.01 13.33 -3.83
C GLN A 143 7.14 13.90 -4.66
N VAL A 144 8.38 13.61 -4.27
CA VAL A 144 9.54 14.16 -4.95
C VAL A 144 9.66 13.50 -6.33
N PHE A 145 9.37 14.27 -7.37
CA PHE A 145 9.54 13.86 -8.75
C PHE A 145 10.80 14.52 -9.32
N LEU A 146 11.82 13.73 -9.58
CA LEU A 146 13.02 14.21 -10.27
C LEU A 146 13.07 13.56 -11.66
N PRO A 147 12.88 14.33 -12.74
CA PRO A 147 13.04 13.80 -14.09
C PRO A 147 14.36 13.05 -14.23
N ARG A 148 14.32 11.89 -14.91
CA ARG A 148 15.50 11.03 -15.15
C ARG A 148 16.05 10.33 -13.90
N LYS A 149 15.36 10.34 -12.76
CA LYS A 149 15.82 9.62 -11.57
C LYS A 149 15.96 8.11 -11.82
N TYR A 150 15.03 7.50 -12.52
CA TYR A 150 15.11 6.10 -12.90
C TYR A 150 16.34 5.82 -13.80
N ASP A 151 16.80 6.78 -14.60
CA ASP A 151 17.96 6.60 -15.48
C ASP A 151 19.27 6.46 -14.70
N THR A 152 19.32 6.95 -13.46
CA THR A 152 20.50 6.84 -12.59
C THR A 152 20.70 5.45 -11.99
N LEU A 153 19.75 4.52 -12.22
CA LEU A 153 19.80 3.18 -11.68
C LEU A 153 20.64 2.23 -12.52
N THR A 154 21.25 1.25 -11.85
CA THR A 154 21.86 0.08 -12.52
C THR A 154 20.77 -0.81 -13.13
N ALA A 155 21.15 -1.72 -14.05
CA ALA A 155 20.21 -2.64 -14.67
C ALA A 155 19.46 -3.52 -13.65
N SER A 156 20.14 -3.98 -12.60
CA SER A 156 19.51 -4.80 -11.54
C SER A 156 18.49 -4.00 -10.73
N GLN A 157 18.81 -2.75 -10.40
CA GLN A 157 17.90 -1.84 -9.70
C GLN A 157 16.68 -1.48 -10.56
N LYS A 158 16.87 -1.25 -11.87
CA LYS A 158 15.78 -1.02 -12.82
C LYS A 158 14.81 -2.19 -12.85
N SER A 159 15.32 -3.43 -12.87
CA SER A 159 14.49 -4.65 -12.82
C SER A 159 13.61 -4.71 -11.57
N VAL A 160 14.13 -4.32 -10.40
CA VAL A 160 13.34 -4.25 -9.16
C VAL A 160 12.20 -3.23 -9.29
N VAL A 161 12.48 -2.03 -9.79
CA VAL A 161 11.46 -0.98 -9.98
C VAL A 161 10.44 -1.39 -11.04
N ASP A 162 10.86 -1.96 -12.17
CA ASP A 162 9.94 -2.43 -13.21
C ASP A 162 9.01 -3.53 -12.71
N ALA A 163 9.54 -4.49 -11.94
CA ALA A 163 8.75 -5.52 -11.29
C ALA A 163 7.76 -4.93 -10.27
N ALA A 164 8.10 -3.83 -9.61
CA ALA A 164 7.20 -3.09 -8.74
C ALA A 164 6.09 -2.35 -9.48
N MET A 165 6.30 -1.99 -10.75
CA MET A 165 5.29 -1.33 -11.57
C MET A 165 4.34 -2.28 -12.31
N GLN A 166 4.58 -3.60 -12.29
CA GLN A 166 3.74 -4.56 -13.03
C GLN A 166 2.29 -4.58 -12.53
N ASP A 167 2.10 -4.57 -11.22
CA ASP A 167 0.78 -4.49 -10.61
C ASP A 167 0.29 -3.04 -10.64
N ARG A 168 -0.78 -2.77 -11.41
CA ARG A 168 -1.46 -1.46 -11.42
C ARG A 168 -2.50 -1.37 -10.31
N TYR A 169 -2.10 -1.77 -9.11
CA TYR A 169 -2.97 -1.70 -7.94
C TYR A 169 -2.91 -0.32 -7.28
N TYR A 170 -4.04 0.07 -6.71
CA TYR A 170 -4.18 1.24 -5.84
C TYR A 170 -5.06 0.88 -4.63
N MET A 171 -5.08 1.73 -3.60
CA MET A 171 -5.88 1.52 -2.40
C MET A 171 -7.11 2.42 -2.34
N SER A 172 -8.23 1.88 -1.88
CA SER A 172 -9.47 2.60 -1.61
C SER A 172 -10.10 2.12 -0.30
N SER A 173 -11.15 2.79 0.16
CA SER A 173 -12.06 2.20 1.16
C SER A 173 -12.82 0.97 0.61
N ASP A 174 -13.57 0.29 1.48
CA ASP A 174 -14.48 -0.81 1.14
C ASP A 174 -15.75 -0.35 0.42
N THR A 175 -16.32 0.78 0.86
CA THR A 175 -17.62 1.30 0.40
C THR A 175 -17.56 2.06 -0.93
N ASN A 176 -16.37 2.43 -1.40
CA ASN A 176 -16.18 3.07 -2.70
C ASN A 176 -14.84 2.69 -3.34
N ASP A 177 -14.64 3.10 -4.59
CA ASP A 177 -13.43 2.87 -5.36
C ASP A 177 -12.55 4.11 -5.54
N SER A 178 -12.85 5.18 -4.80
CA SER A 178 -12.01 6.37 -4.78
C SER A 178 -10.69 6.07 -4.06
N PRO A 179 -9.55 6.53 -4.60
CA PRO A 179 -8.25 6.34 -3.96
C PRO A 179 -8.23 6.97 -2.56
N ILE A 180 -7.54 6.36 -1.60
CA ILE A 180 -7.29 6.97 -0.29
C ILE A 180 -6.15 7.99 -0.33
N PHE A 181 -6.05 8.84 0.68
CA PHE A 181 -4.84 9.65 0.90
C PHE A 181 -3.75 8.77 1.54
N SER A 182 -2.86 8.22 0.73
CA SER A 182 -1.85 7.24 1.16
C SER A 182 -0.48 7.86 1.40
N GLU A 183 -0.36 8.64 2.47
CA GLU A 183 0.93 9.18 2.91
C GLU A 183 1.93 8.05 3.25
N PHE A 184 3.22 8.36 3.14
CA PHE A 184 4.31 7.48 3.55
C PHE A 184 5.48 8.31 4.06
N THR A 185 6.31 7.71 4.90
CA THR A 185 7.36 8.40 5.64
C THR A 185 8.64 7.55 5.67
N ALA A 186 9.79 8.16 5.93
CA ALA A 186 11.07 7.44 5.81
C ALA A 186 11.22 6.39 6.91
N ASP A 187 10.95 6.76 8.16
CA ASP A 187 11.04 5.83 9.29
C ASP A 187 10.19 6.26 10.50
N VAL A 188 9.77 5.27 11.30
CA VAL A 188 9.06 5.49 12.57
C VAL A 188 9.49 4.46 13.62
N PRO A 189 9.77 4.86 14.87
CA PRO A 189 10.03 3.92 15.95
C PRO A 189 8.72 3.40 16.54
N LEU A 190 8.58 2.08 16.64
CA LEU A 190 7.51 1.37 17.35
C LEU A 190 6.06 1.57 16.86
N ARG A 191 5.70 2.69 16.25
CA ARG A 191 4.35 3.00 15.74
C ARG A 191 4.33 4.19 14.80
N THR A 192 3.32 4.23 13.92
CA THR A 192 3.00 5.41 13.12
C THR A 192 2.23 6.45 13.93
N ILE A 193 2.17 7.67 13.40
CA ILE A 193 1.35 8.78 13.90
C ILE A 193 0.07 8.85 13.07
N ALA A 194 -1.06 9.18 13.70
CA ALA A 194 -2.34 9.32 13.00
C ALA A 194 -2.35 10.59 12.11
N GLY A 195 -2.74 10.45 10.84
CA GLY A 195 -2.63 11.49 9.82
C GLY A 195 -3.94 12.25 9.50
N GLY A 196 -4.98 12.12 10.34
CA GLY A 196 -6.25 12.84 10.17
C GLY A 196 -7.20 12.28 9.08
N HIS A 197 -6.78 11.26 8.34
CA HIS A 197 -7.63 10.51 7.41
C HIS A 197 -7.98 9.13 8.00
N SER A 198 -9.15 8.57 7.65
CA SER A 198 -9.61 7.28 8.20
C SER A 198 -8.62 6.14 7.97
N ALA A 199 -7.96 6.09 6.80
CA ALA A 199 -6.96 5.09 6.49
C ALA A 199 -5.59 5.33 7.15
N LEU A 200 -5.35 6.51 7.74
CA LEU A 200 -4.09 6.91 8.36
C LEU A 200 -4.20 6.86 9.89
N GLN A 201 -4.54 5.70 10.44
CA GLN A 201 -4.53 5.46 11.89
C GLN A 201 -3.11 5.22 12.41
N SER A 202 -2.91 5.41 13.71
CA SER A 202 -1.69 4.99 14.39
C SER A 202 -1.67 3.47 14.52
N VAL A 203 -0.76 2.80 13.82
CA VAL A 203 -0.56 1.35 13.86
C VAL A 203 0.77 1.02 14.54
N ALA A 204 0.82 -0.12 15.23
CA ALA A 204 2.04 -0.57 15.91
C ALA A 204 3.04 -1.13 14.90
N ASP A 205 4.30 -0.72 14.96
CA ASP A 205 5.40 -1.21 14.13
C ASP A 205 6.51 -1.84 15.02
N PRO A 206 6.23 -2.94 15.74
CA PRO A 206 7.13 -3.47 16.77
C PRO A 206 8.46 -4.02 16.23
N ILE A 207 8.57 -4.29 14.93
CA ILE A 207 9.86 -4.66 14.31
C ILE A 207 10.83 -3.48 14.30
N SER A 208 10.32 -2.25 14.32
CA SER A 208 11.05 -0.99 14.38
C SER A 208 11.39 -0.58 15.82
N ARG A 209 11.82 -1.55 16.64
CA ARG A 209 12.14 -1.36 18.08
C ARG A 209 13.61 -1.12 18.38
N ASP A 210 14.49 -1.30 17.40
CA ASP A 210 15.93 -1.11 17.61
C ASP A 210 16.25 0.36 17.93
N PRO A 211 17.16 0.66 18.87
CA PRO A 211 17.49 2.04 19.24
C PRO A 211 18.01 2.92 18.10
N ALA A 212 18.53 2.34 17.02
CA ALA A 212 18.96 3.09 15.84
C ALA A 212 17.79 3.56 14.96
N VAL A 213 16.57 3.07 15.21
CA VAL A 213 15.36 3.53 14.51
C VAL A 213 14.89 4.84 15.14
N VAL A 214 14.81 5.88 14.31
CA VAL A 214 14.36 7.22 14.71
C VAL A 214 13.17 7.64 13.86
N LEU A 215 12.42 8.64 14.33
CA LEU A 215 11.39 9.26 13.50
C LEU A 215 12.08 10.10 12.42
N ASP A 216 11.82 9.76 11.16
CA ASP A 216 12.38 10.42 9.98
C ASP A 216 11.25 10.72 9.00
N GLY A 217 10.83 11.99 8.98
CA GLY A 217 9.61 12.45 8.30
C GLY A 217 8.43 12.70 9.24
N HIS A 218 7.22 12.79 8.68
CA HIS A 218 6.00 13.13 9.42
C HIS A 218 5.38 11.95 10.20
N GLY A 219 5.78 10.71 9.92
CA GLY A 219 5.34 9.54 10.69
C GLY A 219 3.98 8.95 10.33
N HIS A 220 3.28 9.49 9.32
CA HIS A 220 1.96 9.00 8.90
C HIS A 220 2.06 7.91 7.83
N GLY A 221 1.08 7.00 7.84
CA GLY A 221 0.95 5.95 6.82
C GLY A 221 2.13 5.00 6.82
N MET A 222 2.61 4.63 5.63
CA MET A 222 3.64 3.59 5.50
C MET A 222 5.03 4.07 5.89
N SER A 223 5.69 3.40 6.84
CA SER A 223 7.13 3.55 7.08
C SER A 223 7.93 2.78 6.03
N GLN A 224 8.75 3.49 5.25
CA GLN A 224 9.54 2.91 4.16
C GLN A 224 10.59 1.91 4.67
N LYS A 225 11.35 2.30 5.70
CA LYS A 225 12.32 1.41 6.34
C LYS A 225 11.60 0.29 7.11
N GLY A 226 10.48 0.58 7.78
CA GLY A 226 9.64 -0.42 8.46
C GLY A 226 9.11 -1.49 7.51
N ALA A 227 8.61 -1.11 6.32
CA ALA A 227 8.21 -2.03 5.26
C ALA A 227 9.33 -3.00 4.87
N SER A 228 10.56 -2.50 4.73
CA SER A 228 11.72 -3.36 4.42
C SER A 228 12.12 -4.27 5.59
N ARG A 229 11.98 -3.82 6.84
CA ARG A 229 12.18 -4.67 8.02
C ARG A 229 11.21 -5.85 8.01
N TRP A 230 9.91 -5.59 7.81
CA TRP A 230 8.88 -6.64 7.75
C TRP A 230 9.13 -7.66 6.67
N MET A 231 9.45 -7.21 5.46
CA MET A 231 9.73 -8.11 4.33
C MET A 231 11.02 -8.93 4.52
N ARG A 232 11.99 -8.43 5.29
CA ARG A 232 13.23 -9.16 5.58
C ARG A 232 13.12 -10.05 6.81
N GLY A 233 12.18 -9.78 7.71
CA GLY A 233 12.18 -10.35 9.05
C GLY A 233 13.46 -9.98 9.80
N ASN A 234 13.83 -8.70 9.80
CA ASN A 234 15.06 -8.22 10.44
C ASN A 234 14.82 -6.84 11.08
N LEU A 235 15.49 -6.56 12.21
CA LEU A 235 15.40 -5.27 12.90
C LEU A 235 16.01 -4.11 12.08
N SER A 236 16.88 -4.41 11.12
CA SER A 236 17.41 -3.46 10.14
C SER A 236 16.70 -3.60 8.81
N PHE A 237 16.36 -2.46 8.21
CA PHE A 237 15.79 -2.41 6.86
C PHE A 237 16.77 -2.89 5.78
N GLN A 238 18.08 -2.96 6.10
CA GLN A 238 19.15 -3.47 5.24
C GLN A 238 19.55 -4.92 5.58
N GLY A 239 18.98 -5.53 6.63
CA GLY A 239 19.31 -6.90 7.05
C GLY A 239 20.60 -7.04 7.87
N THR A 240 21.08 -5.96 8.46
CA THR A 240 22.38 -5.90 9.18
C THR A 240 22.27 -6.06 10.69
N LEU A 241 21.06 -6.12 11.24
CA LEU A 241 20.81 -6.27 12.69
C LEU A 241 20.23 -7.65 12.99
N GLY A 242 19.70 -7.84 14.20
CA GLY A 242 19.12 -9.10 14.64
C GLY A 242 17.87 -9.52 13.83
N PRO A 243 17.62 -10.84 13.69
CA PRO A 243 16.43 -11.34 13.02
C PRO A 243 15.16 -11.00 13.82
N TRP A 244 14.06 -10.82 13.09
CA TRP A 244 12.70 -10.91 13.61
C TRP A 244 12.23 -12.37 13.49
N PRO A 245 11.34 -12.86 14.37
CA PRO A 245 10.94 -14.28 14.37
C PRO A 245 10.29 -14.77 13.06
N PHE A 246 9.86 -13.86 12.19
CA PHE A 246 9.28 -14.16 10.87
C PHE A 246 9.50 -12.98 9.92
N ALA A 247 9.33 -13.24 8.62
CA ALA A 247 9.22 -12.22 7.60
C ALA A 247 7.81 -12.29 6.97
N TRP A 248 7.31 -11.17 6.47
CA TRP A 248 6.18 -11.21 5.55
C TRP A 248 6.68 -11.57 4.15
N GLU A 249 5.87 -12.30 3.40
CA GLU A 249 6.24 -12.77 2.05
C GLU A 249 5.60 -11.92 0.95
N ASN A 250 4.52 -11.19 1.28
CA ASN A 250 3.72 -10.47 0.33
C ASN A 250 3.62 -8.98 0.69
N TYR A 251 3.98 -8.10 -0.25
CA TYR A 251 3.90 -6.64 -0.07
C TYR A 251 2.49 -6.15 0.27
N LYS A 252 1.44 -6.90 -0.09
CA LYS A 252 0.07 -6.59 0.30
C LYS A 252 -0.07 -6.53 1.83
N GLN A 253 0.66 -7.38 2.57
CA GLN A 253 0.66 -7.34 4.04
C GLN A 253 1.20 -6.00 4.56
N VAL A 254 2.26 -5.47 3.95
CA VAL A 254 2.79 -4.13 4.29
C VAL A 254 1.71 -3.07 4.09
N LEU A 255 1.03 -3.07 2.95
CA LEU A 255 0.00 -2.07 2.67
C LEU A 255 -1.16 -2.16 3.65
N MET A 256 -1.69 -3.35 3.90
CA MET A 256 -2.84 -3.52 4.80
C MET A 256 -2.45 -3.33 6.29
N HIS A 257 -1.17 -3.42 6.63
CA HIS A 257 -0.66 -3.08 7.95
C HIS A 257 -0.73 -1.57 8.20
N TYR A 258 -0.20 -0.78 7.26
CA TYR A 258 0.01 0.66 7.41
C TYR A 258 -1.21 1.52 7.04
N TYR A 259 -2.12 0.99 6.22
CA TYR A 259 -3.35 1.66 5.83
C TYR A 259 -4.55 0.88 6.35
N THR A 260 -5.34 1.51 7.23
CA THR A 260 -6.47 0.86 7.93
C THR A 260 -7.74 0.87 7.07
N ASP A 261 -8.55 -0.19 7.16
CA ASP A 261 -9.87 -0.31 6.51
C ASP A 261 -9.85 -0.08 4.99
N VAL A 262 -8.81 -0.57 4.31
CA VAL A 262 -8.65 -0.37 2.85
C VAL A 262 -8.66 -1.67 2.07
N HIS A 263 -8.93 -1.58 0.77
CA HIS A 263 -8.71 -2.67 -0.17
C HIS A 263 -7.67 -2.30 -1.21
N LEU A 264 -7.06 -3.31 -1.81
CA LEU A 264 -6.39 -3.14 -3.09
C LEU A 264 -7.38 -3.35 -4.22
N ARG A 265 -7.31 -2.46 -5.22
CA ARG A 265 -8.09 -2.51 -6.44
C ARG A 265 -7.19 -2.59 -7.66
N ASP A 266 -7.60 -3.38 -8.64
CA ASP A 266 -6.90 -3.50 -9.92
C ASP A 266 -7.40 -2.49 -10.95
N ALA A 267 -6.59 -1.46 -11.20
CA ALA A 267 -6.90 -0.41 -12.19
C ALA A 267 -6.99 -0.95 -13.62
N ASN A 268 -6.44 -2.13 -13.92
CA ASN A 268 -6.56 -2.76 -15.24
C ASN A 268 -7.83 -3.61 -15.39
N ASN A 269 -8.48 -3.96 -14.29
CA ASN A 269 -9.61 -4.89 -14.27
C ASN A 269 -10.83 -4.25 -13.62
N ASN A 270 -11.25 -3.09 -14.16
CA ASN A 270 -12.42 -2.34 -13.70
C ASN A 270 -12.46 -2.19 -12.18
N ASN A 271 -11.34 -1.77 -11.57
CA ASN A 271 -11.15 -1.56 -10.13
C ASN A 271 -11.58 -2.76 -9.24
N ALA A 272 -11.47 -3.98 -9.76
CA ALA A 272 -11.80 -5.20 -9.03
C ALA A 272 -10.96 -5.33 -7.74
N LEU A 273 -11.59 -5.80 -6.66
CA LEU A 273 -10.92 -6.05 -5.39
C LEU A 273 -9.91 -7.20 -5.54
N VAL A 274 -8.69 -7.00 -5.04
CA VAL A 274 -7.61 -8.03 -5.04
C VAL A 274 -7.12 -8.42 -3.65
N THR A 275 -7.85 -8.01 -2.62
CA THR A 275 -7.66 -8.42 -1.22
C THR A 275 -8.96 -8.99 -0.64
N PRO A 276 -8.90 -10.06 0.17
CA PRO A 276 -10.07 -10.59 0.86
C PRO A 276 -10.57 -9.62 1.93
N LEU A 277 -11.85 -9.75 2.33
CA LEU A 277 -12.47 -8.96 3.39
C LEU A 277 -11.81 -9.22 4.76
N ARG A 278 -11.56 -10.50 5.07
CA ARG A 278 -10.89 -10.96 6.29
C ARG A 278 -9.41 -11.23 6.00
N ARG A 279 -8.54 -10.63 6.80
CA ARG A 279 -7.08 -10.73 6.65
C ARG A 279 -6.41 -10.22 7.91
N ASP A 280 -5.33 -10.88 8.28
CA ASP A 280 -4.64 -10.61 9.52
C ASP A 280 -3.13 -10.61 9.29
N ASN A 281 -2.43 -9.75 10.03
CA ASN A 281 -0.98 -9.74 10.04
C ASN A 281 -0.46 -10.13 11.42
N LEU A 282 0.44 -11.10 11.45
CA LEU A 282 1.23 -11.40 12.65
C LEU A 282 2.20 -10.24 12.89
N LEU A 283 2.14 -9.64 14.07
CA LEU A 283 3.04 -8.56 14.50
C LEU A 283 4.11 -9.07 15.45
N HIS A 284 3.81 -10.01 16.33
CA HIS A 284 4.78 -10.55 17.26
C HIS A 284 4.49 -12.01 17.61
N LEU A 285 5.57 -12.78 17.80
CA LEU A 285 5.51 -14.15 18.31
C LEU A 285 6.37 -14.22 19.57
N GLY A 286 5.70 -14.29 20.72
CA GLY A 286 6.32 -14.52 22.01
C GLY A 286 6.36 -16.01 22.29
N TRP A 287 7.56 -16.57 22.40
CA TRP A 287 7.75 -17.98 22.74
C TRP A 287 8.66 -18.12 23.94
N SER A 288 8.11 -18.61 25.05
CA SER A 288 8.88 -18.99 26.24
C SER A 288 9.56 -20.34 26.00
N ARG A 289 10.52 -20.38 25.08
CA ARG A 289 11.19 -21.61 24.66
C ARG A 289 11.98 -22.20 25.84
N PRO A 290 11.67 -23.42 26.33
CA PRO A 290 12.58 -24.12 27.23
C PRO A 290 13.95 -24.34 26.55
N PRO A 291 15.06 -24.36 27.30
CA PRO A 291 16.42 -24.52 26.75
C PRO A 291 16.60 -25.77 25.87
N GLN A 292 15.75 -26.78 26.05
CA GLN A 292 15.70 -28.00 25.25
C GLN A 292 14.24 -28.32 24.92
N HIS A 293 13.94 -28.55 23.65
CA HIS A 293 12.70 -29.20 23.23
C HIS A 293 13.02 -30.67 22.96
N THR A 294 12.65 -31.54 23.89
CA THR A 294 12.60 -32.97 23.61
C THR A 294 11.34 -33.27 22.80
N ASN A 295 11.41 -34.32 21.98
CA ASN A 295 10.30 -34.74 21.14
C ASN A 295 9.05 -34.99 21.98
N GLY A 296 7.91 -34.44 21.56
CA GLY A 296 6.61 -34.62 22.21
C GLY A 296 6.24 -33.58 23.27
N ILE A 297 7.08 -32.57 23.55
CA ILE A 297 6.72 -31.48 24.47
C ILE A 297 5.95 -30.38 23.73
N CYS A 298 4.76 -30.05 24.25
CA CYS A 298 4.01 -28.85 23.88
C CYS A 298 4.51 -27.64 24.69
N SER A 299 4.50 -26.45 24.09
CA SER A 299 4.79 -25.20 24.80
C SER A 299 3.80 -24.12 24.38
N PRO A 300 3.33 -23.29 25.32
CA PRO A 300 2.46 -22.18 24.98
C PRO A 300 3.23 -21.16 24.15
N LEU A 301 2.51 -20.54 23.21
CA LEU A 301 2.98 -19.45 22.38
C LEU A 301 1.99 -18.30 22.49
N TRP A 302 2.51 -17.08 22.53
CA TRP A 302 1.71 -15.85 22.55
C TRP A 302 1.86 -15.19 21.18
N VAL A 303 0.75 -14.97 20.49
CA VAL A 303 0.72 -14.22 19.24
C VAL A 303 0.12 -12.85 19.46
N TRP A 304 0.71 -11.84 18.83
CA TRP A 304 0.09 -10.55 18.63
C TRP A 304 -0.25 -10.40 17.16
N VAL A 305 -1.53 -10.30 16.87
CA VAL A 305 -2.08 -10.21 15.52
C VAL A 305 -2.81 -8.88 15.36
N GLN A 306 -2.70 -8.30 14.18
CA GLN A 306 -3.50 -7.15 13.75
C GLN A 306 -4.58 -7.63 12.78
N ASN A 307 -5.84 -7.31 13.07
CA ASN A 307 -6.89 -7.36 12.05
C ASN A 307 -6.57 -6.26 11.02
N THR A 308 -6.23 -6.69 9.81
CA THR A 308 -5.94 -5.77 8.70
C THR A 308 -7.07 -5.75 7.68
N GLY A 309 -8.15 -6.51 7.94
CA GLY A 309 -9.36 -6.61 7.15
C GLY A 309 -10.20 -5.35 7.17
N THR A 310 -11.34 -5.44 6.49
CA THR A 310 -12.41 -4.43 6.53
C THR A 310 -13.61 -4.89 7.35
N GLU A 311 -13.58 -6.14 7.84
CA GLU A 311 -14.56 -6.68 8.77
C GLU A 311 -13.99 -6.70 10.19
N THR A 312 -14.78 -6.24 11.16
CA THR A 312 -14.45 -6.42 12.58
C THR A 312 -14.55 -7.90 12.95
N TRP A 313 -13.60 -8.42 13.74
CA TRP A 313 -13.74 -9.75 14.32
C TRP A 313 -14.96 -9.77 15.25
N ALA A 314 -15.96 -10.60 14.94
CA ALA A 314 -17.04 -10.86 15.88
C ALA A 314 -16.44 -11.64 17.06
N GLY A 315 -16.50 -11.10 18.28
CA GLY A 315 -15.86 -11.67 19.48
C GLY A 315 -16.44 -12.99 19.99
N ALA A 316 -17.12 -13.78 19.15
CA ALA A 316 -17.71 -15.06 19.51
C ALA A 316 -17.96 -15.95 18.28
N ASP A 317 -16.92 -16.33 17.53
CA ASP A 317 -16.97 -17.66 16.91
C ASP A 317 -16.50 -18.64 17.99
N SER A 318 -17.46 -19.24 18.69
CA SER A 318 -17.26 -20.38 19.58
C SER A 318 -16.86 -21.66 18.84
N ASP A 319 -16.57 -21.55 17.53
CA ASP A 319 -16.26 -22.65 16.62
C ASP A 319 -14.75 -22.75 16.37
N LEU A 320 -13.95 -22.66 17.43
CA LEU A 320 -12.68 -23.38 17.45
C LEU A 320 -13.00 -24.81 17.93
N PRO A 321 -12.73 -25.86 17.12
CA PRO A 321 -13.00 -27.24 17.49
C PRO A 321 -12.21 -27.71 18.73
#